data_AF-A0A497K133-F1
#
_entry.id   AF-A0A497K133-F1
#
_cell.length_a   1.000
_cell.length_b   1.000
_cell.length_c   1.000
_cell.angle_alpha   90.00
_cell.angle_beta   90.00
_cell.angle_gamma   90.00
#
_symmetry.space_group_name_H-M   'P 1'
#
loop_
_entity.id
_entity.type
_entity.pdbx_description
1 polymer ?
#
loop_
_entity_poly.entity_id
_entity_poly.type
_entity_poly.pdbx_seq_one_letter_code
_entity_poly.pdbx_strand_id
1 'polypeptide(L)'
;MMERWFEKRRKIRVLDIAYRQMTLALDTVNDLEKAVKALSVGKADSAEKTINRLFLIEEEIDNLRRRVFEELTKGSLPSRDREDIMHLVKRLDVMADHVK
;
A
#
# COMPACT_ATOMS: atom_id res chain seq x y z
N MET A 1 20.44 11.58 -23.96
CA MET A 1 19.18 10.98 -24.48
C MET A 1 18.76 9.73 -23.68
N MET A 2 19.71 8.88 -23.26
CA MET A 2 19.45 7.68 -22.46
C MET A 2 19.14 7.94 -20.97
N GLU A 3 19.80 8.92 -20.34
CA GLU A 3 19.59 9.26 -18.93
C GLU A 3 18.16 9.74 -18.62
N ARG A 4 17.59 10.59 -19.49
CA ARG A 4 16.19 11.05 -19.38
C ARG A 4 15.19 9.89 -19.49
N TRP A 5 15.50 8.87 -20.28
CA TRP A 5 14.66 7.68 -20.42
C TRP A 5 14.69 6.82 -19.14
N PHE A 6 15.87 6.63 -18.56
CA PHE A 6 16.03 5.93 -17.28
C PHE A 6 15.38 6.67 -16.11
N GLU A 7 15.50 8.00 -16.09
CA GLU A 7 14.84 8.85 -15.10
C GLU A 7 13.31 8.73 -15.21
N LYS A 8 12.75 8.84 -16.43
CA LYS A 8 11.31 8.69 -16.67
C LYS A 8 10.79 7.31 -16.23
N ARG A 9 11.52 6.24 -16.57
CA ARG A 9 11.12 4.87 -16.20
C ARG A 9 11.16 4.64 -14.69
N ARG A 10 12.13 5.23 -13.97
CA ARG A 10 12.20 5.18 -12.51
C ARG A 10 11.08 5.96 -11.84
N LYS A 11 10.75 7.16 -12.33
CA LYS A 11 9.58 7.93 -11.86
C LYS A 11 8.29 7.11 -11.99
N ILE A 12 8.06 6.50 -13.15
CA ILE A 12 6.88 5.66 -13.40
C ILE A 12 6.83 4.49 -12.42
N ARG A 13 7.97 3.85 -12.12
CA ARG A 13 8.02 2.71 -11.18
C ARG A 13 7.66 3.09 -9.75
N VAL A 14 8.21 4.19 -9.21
CA VAL A 14 7.89 4.64 -7.84
C VAL A 14 6.39 4.89 -7.71
N LEU A 15 5.80 5.60 -8.68
CA LEU A 15 4.38 5.93 -8.68
C LEU A 15 3.50 4.69 -8.82
N ASP A 16 3.90 3.71 -9.64
CA ASP A 16 3.18 2.44 -9.81
C ASP A 16 3.13 1.61 -8.51
N ILE A 17 4.27 1.50 -7.81
CA ILE A 17 4.34 0.78 -6.53
C ILE A 17 3.49 1.51 -5.47
N ALA A 18 3.61 2.84 -5.38
CA ALA A 18 2.81 3.63 -4.45
C ALA A 18 1.31 3.52 -4.75
N TYR A 19 0.92 3.49 -6.02
CA TYR A 19 -0.47 3.29 -6.44
C TYR A 19 -1.03 1.92 -6.06
N ARG A 20 -0.23 0.86 -6.24
CA ARG A 20 -0.62 -0.47 -5.76
C ARG A 20 -0.80 -0.50 -4.25
N GLN A 21 0.13 0.09 -3.50
CA GLN A 21 0.03 0.16 -2.04
C GLN A 21 -1.24 0.92 -1.59
N MET A 22 -1.55 2.05 -2.25
CA MET A 22 -2.79 2.80 -2.02
C MET A 22 -4.04 1.94 -2.20
N THR A 23 -4.08 1.18 -3.29
CA THR A 23 -5.24 0.33 -3.61
C THR A 23 -5.42 -0.76 -2.55
N LEU A 24 -4.34 -1.45 -2.18
CA LEU A 24 -4.39 -2.50 -1.16
C LEU A 24 -4.76 -1.95 0.23
N ALA A 25 -4.24 -0.78 0.61
CA ALA A 25 -4.60 -0.15 1.86
C ALA A 25 -6.10 0.22 1.92
N LEU A 26 -6.70 0.65 0.80
CA LEU A 26 -8.14 0.87 0.75
C LEU A 26 -8.93 -0.45 0.76
N ASP A 27 -8.39 -1.51 0.14
CA ASP A 27 -8.99 -2.83 0.18
C ASP A 27 -9.06 -3.40 1.60
N THR A 28 -8.08 -3.12 2.48
CA THR A 28 -8.15 -3.58 3.88
C THR A 28 -9.34 -2.95 4.61
N VAL A 29 -9.63 -1.67 4.39
CA VAL A 29 -10.80 -0.98 4.98
C VAL A 29 -12.11 -1.65 4.52
N ASN A 30 -12.21 -1.96 3.23
CA ASN A 30 -13.37 -2.66 2.66
C ASN A 30 -13.50 -4.09 3.21
N ASP A 31 -12.39 -4.80 3.39
CA ASP A 31 -12.38 -6.14 3.96
C ASP A 31 -12.79 -6.12 5.46
N LEU A 32 -12.35 -5.11 6.23
CA LEU A 32 -12.84 -4.90 7.60
C LEU A 32 -14.35 -4.64 7.64
N GLU A 33 -14.87 -3.79 6.76
CA GLU A 33 -16.31 -3.52 6.66
C GLU A 33 -17.10 -4.82 6.38
N LYS A 34 -16.62 -5.65 5.45
CA LYS A 34 -17.23 -6.96 5.15
C LYS A 34 -17.18 -7.90 6.34
N ALA A 35 -16.06 -7.95 7.06
CA ALA A 35 -15.91 -8.80 8.24
C ALA A 35 -16.89 -8.40 9.33
N VAL A 36 -17.02 -7.10 9.63
CA VAL A 36 -17.99 -6.57 10.60
C VAL A 36 -19.42 -6.89 10.19
N LYS A 37 -19.78 -6.70 8.91
CA LYS A 37 -21.10 -7.07 8.38
C LYS A 37 -21.38 -8.56 8.51
N ALA A 38 -20.41 -9.43 8.18
CA ALA A 38 -20.55 -10.87 8.31
C ALA A 38 -20.78 -11.31 9.76
N LEU A 39 -20.04 -10.73 10.72
CA LEU A 39 -20.24 -10.98 12.14
C LEU A 39 -21.64 -10.55 12.61
N SER A 40 -22.13 -9.41 12.13
CA SER A 40 -23.47 -8.90 12.52
C SER A 40 -24.63 -9.82 12.12
N VAL A 41 -24.43 -10.68 11.12
CA VAL A 41 -25.44 -11.65 10.64
C VAL A 41 -25.11 -13.09 11.03
N GLY A 42 -24.17 -13.29 11.97
CA GLY A 42 -23.82 -14.61 12.52
C GLY A 42 -22.96 -15.49 11.62
N LYS A 43 -22.34 -14.93 10.56
CA LYS A 43 -21.51 -15.70 9.60
C LYS A 43 -20.03 -15.68 9.99
N ALA A 44 -19.71 -16.29 11.13
CA ALA A 44 -18.35 -16.30 11.72
C ALA A 44 -17.27 -16.80 10.74
N ASP A 45 -17.48 -17.93 10.05
CA ASP A 45 -16.50 -18.51 9.11
C ASP A 45 -16.14 -17.54 7.97
N SER A 46 -17.11 -16.75 7.51
CA SER A 46 -16.88 -15.78 6.43
C SER A 46 -16.13 -14.54 6.91
N ALA A 47 -16.35 -14.14 8.16
CA ALA A 47 -15.59 -13.06 8.80
C ALA A 47 -14.14 -13.51 9.03
N GLU A 48 -13.92 -14.72 9.53
CA GLU A 48 -12.59 -15.29 9.75
C GLU A 48 -11.77 -15.34 8.45
N LYS A 49 -12.37 -15.82 7.35
CA LYS A 49 -11.69 -15.81 6.03
C LYS A 49 -11.30 -14.40 5.58
N THR A 50 -12.16 -13.42 5.85
CA THR A 50 -11.91 -12.02 5.48
C THR A 50 -10.79 -11.41 6.32
N ILE A 51 -10.76 -11.71 7.62
CA ILE A 51 -9.71 -11.30 8.55
C ILE A 51 -8.36 -11.96 8.17
N ASN A 52 -8.34 -13.26 7.88
CA ASN A 52 -7.12 -13.95 7.45
C ASN A 52 -6.54 -13.35 6.16
N ARG A 53 -7.41 -12.96 5.21
CA ARG A 53 -7.00 -12.23 4.01
C ARG A 53 -6.43 -10.85 4.32
N LEU A 54 -7.01 -10.13 5.29
CA LEU A 54 -6.53 -8.81 5.73
C LEU A 54 -5.08 -8.87 6.23
N PHE A 55 -4.71 -9.89 7.02
CA PHE A 55 -3.32 -10.10 7.45
C PHE A 55 -2.34 -10.29 6.28
N LEU A 56 -2.74 -11.03 5.24
CA LEU A 56 -1.91 -11.23 4.05
C LEU A 56 -1.73 -9.94 3.24
N ILE A 57 -2.78 -9.12 3.15
CA ILE A 57 -2.73 -7.83 2.45
C ILE A 57 -1.84 -6.85 3.21
N GLU A 58 -1.89 -6.84 4.55
CA GLU A 58 -1.01 -6.00 5.37
C GLU A 58 0.47 -6.33 5.11
N GLU A 59 0.84 -7.61 5.11
CA GLU A 59 2.21 -8.01 4.76
C GLU A 59 2.63 -7.56 3.35
N GLU A 60 1.70 -7.56 2.39
CA GLU A 60 1.96 -7.04 1.05
C GLU A 60 2.15 -5.51 1.05
N ILE A 61 1.32 -4.76 1.76
CA ILE A 61 1.44 -3.29 1.94
C ILE A 61 2.82 -2.96 2.52
N ASP A 62 3.22 -3.73 3.52
CA ASP A 62 4.47 -3.57 4.25
C ASP A 62 5.68 -3.78 3.34
N ASN A 63 5.62 -4.81 2.49
CA ASN A 63 6.61 -5.09 1.45
C ASN A 63 6.64 -4.00 0.36
N LEU A 64 5.49 -3.49 -0.06
CA LEU A 64 5.41 -2.40 -1.05
C LEU A 64 6.02 -1.10 -0.48
N ARG A 65 5.76 -0.77 0.78
CA ARG A 65 6.37 0.38 1.48
C ARG A 65 7.89 0.33 1.41
N ARG A 66 8.48 -0.82 1.73
CA ARG A 66 9.95 -1.04 1.67
C ARG A 66 10.47 -0.81 0.24
N ARG A 67 9.79 -1.37 -0.77
CA ARG A 67 10.15 -1.19 -2.18
C ARG A 67 10.04 0.26 -2.65
N VAL A 68 9.03 1.01 -2.21
CA VAL A 68 8.93 2.44 -2.50
C VAL A 68 10.14 3.18 -1.93
N PHE A 69 10.50 2.93 -0.67
CA PHE A 69 11.66 3.58 -0.06
C PHE A 69 12.96 3.27 -0.80
N GLU A 70 13.20 2.01 -1.16
CA GLU A 70 14.34 1.61 -1.98
C GLU A 70 14.40 2.37 -3.30
N GLU A 71 13.30 2.46 -4.04
CA GLU A 71 13.25 3.19 -5.31
C GLU A 71 13.42 4.70 -5.14
N LEU A 72 12.92 5.29 -4.05
CA LEU A 72 13.11 6.71 -3.72
C LEU A 72 14.59 7.05 -3.48
N THR A 73 15.41 6.14 -2.92
CA THR A 73 16.85 6.38 -2.71
C THR A 73 17.65 6.51 -4.01
N LYS A 74 17.11 6.06 -5.16
CA LYS A 74 17.81 6.03 -6.45
C LYS A 74 17.85 7.40 -7.17
N GLY A 75 17.40 8.48 -6.51
CA GLY A 75 17.64 9.86 -6.93
C GLY A 75 16.91 10.34 -8.19
N SER A 76 15.83 9.67 -8.59
CA SER A 76 15.14 9.96 -9.86
C SER A 76 14.07 11.05 -9.80
N LEU A 77 13.73 11.57 -8.62
CA LEU A 77 12.67 12.55 -8.39
C LEU A 77 13.21 13.79 -7.67
N PRO A 78 12.62 14.98 -7.84
CA PRO A 78 12.86 16.15 -6.99
C PRO A 78 12.71 15.81 -5.50
N SER A 79 13.45 16.50 -4.63
CA SER A 79 13.45 16.22 -3.18
C SER A 79 12.07 16.28 -2.55
N ARG A 80 11.29 17.31 -2.90
CA ARG A 80 9.92 17.50 -2.43
C ARG A 80 9.00 16.35 -2.83
N ASP A 81 9.03 15.94 -4.10
CA ASP A 81 8.21 14.83 -4.59
C ASP A 81 8.54 13.51 -3.87
N ARG A 82 9.82 13.27 -3.55
CA ARG A 82 10.22 12.08 -2.78
C ARG A 82 9.66 12.12 -1.36
N GLU A 83 9.71 13.29 -0.71
CA GLU A 83 9.20 13.49 0.65
C GLU A 83 7.67 13.32 0.70
N ASP A 84 6.95 13.91 -0.25
CA ASP A 84 5.50 13.78 -0.37
C ASP A 84 5.09 12.32 -0.57
N ILE A 85 5.74 11.59 -1.47
CA ILE A 85 5.48 10.15 -1.68
C ILE A 85 5.83 9.35 -0.42
N MET A 86 6.96 9.64 0.23
CA MET A 86 7.36 8.97 1.46
C MET A 86 6.33 9.15 2.57
N HIS A 87 5.80 10.36 2.76
CA HIS A 87 4.77 10.61 3.77
C HIS A 87 3.44 9.94 3.41
N LEU A 88 3.06 9.93 2.14
CA LEU A 88 1.86 9.25 1.67
C LEU A 88 1.89 7.76 2.00
N VAL A 89 2.95 7.05 1.60
CA VAL A 89 3.05 5.60 1.82
C VAL A 89 3.16 5.23 3.30
N LYS A 90 3.79 6.08 4.13
CA LYS A 90 3.82 5.90 5.59
C LYS A 90 2.44 6.01 6.22
N ARG A 91 1.63 6.98 5.78
CA ARG A 91 0.29 7.19 6.34
C ARG A 91 -0.67 6.07 5.97
N LEU A 92 -0.58 5.56 4.74
CA LEU A 92 -1.40 4.43 4.27
C LEU A 92 -1.07 3.14 5.02
N ASP A 93 0.20 2.92 5.27
CA ASP A 93 0.68 1.79 6.04
C ASP A 93 0.20 1.85 7.50
N VAL A 94 0.35 2.99 8.18
CA VAL A 94 -0.22 3.20 9.53
C VAL A 94 -1.74 3.00 9.55
N MET A 95 -2.44 3.42 8.50
CA MET A 95 -3.88 3.17 8.38
C MET A 95 -4.17 1.66 8.25
N ALA A 96 -3.42 0.93 7.43
CA ALA A 96 -3.59 -0.51 7.27
C ALA A 96 -3.27 -1.27 8.57
N ASP A 97 -2.26 -0.83 9.33
CA ASP A 97 -1.94 -1.35 10.66
C ASP A 97 -3.09 -1.15 11.66
N HIS A 98 -3.82 -0.03 11.59
CA HIS A 98 -5.00 0.23 12.45
C HIS A 98 -6.24 -0.59 12.05
N VAL A 99 -6.29 -1.08 10.81
CA VAL A 99 -7.39 -1.89 10.31
C VAL A 99 -7.26 -3.35 10.75
N LYS A 100 -6.04 -3.80 11.01
CA LYS A 100 -5.69 -5.11 11.58
C LYS A 100 -6.04 -5.17 13.08
#